data_AF-A0A4R5VG94-F1
#
_entry.id   AF-A0A4R5VG94-F1
#
_cell.length_a   1.000
_cell.length_b   1.000
_cell.length_c   1.000
_cell.angle_alpha   90.00
_cell.angle_beta   90.00
_cell.angle_gamma   90.00
#
_symmetry.space_group_name_H-M   'P 1'
#
loop_
_entity.id
_entity.type
_entity.pdbx_description
1 polymer ?
#
loop_
_entity_poly.entity_id
_entity_poly.type
_entity_poly.pdbx_seq_one_letter_code
_entity_poly.pdbx_strand_id
1 'polypeptide(L)'
;MTSRKSTKAKGSRRGRSRAPARTALVVLGMHRSGTSALAGVLGHMGGDLPKDLMGPADMNAKGFFESNRITGLNDKLLASAGYTWFSLPRFPATWFASPKADEFLEQTVEAIEAEYGRSHLFVMKDPRLCRLMPFWQRALSDAGCRPVYACIHRHPLAVAASLAHWANYEQGYGLLLWLRHVLDAEAETRGSPRVFTSYDRLMTDWGQEVERIGSGLDIAWPRDIATAAPSVNSFLSDSLRHFSNGDQAIQYSHSLPERIEETFSILESWAAGGEDAADHETLDRIRSSLDLSESSFVGAVCRGQELRLHGQHLQRQIEELSGELEKVRAQSQSHAVNHATEQKSRGAAEQRLKEVSEALEQTRLDASGLGERMAAELAARTAAEQEVEQLATALAESRGEGHRLNAHVQAVEAERADLETAVESQRQALTEAEQANHHLQSALAQRSQEAEDLHRQHLGDREKIAGLEAAVAAVRKDYEDVTRRADRDAEHLQDMTRRYALIMQDRLNERLNRSDPGEKLAEMEKKFNLRLEQLSEENDSLRGRLDETRRLAEEDKRATSAEHERIRGQYDAQLRDLEAEREELRARVEQERTDLGGRISELEQYVQALLQSTSWRVTGPLRRVSRLLRK
;
A
#
# COMPACT_ATOMS: atom_id res chain seq x y z
N MET A 1 121.57 36.97 5.05
CA MET A 1 121.48 37.58 6.41
C MET A 1 120.14 38.28 6.53
N THR A 2 119.16 37.69 7.20
CA THR A 2 118.02 38.44 7.77
C THR A 2 117.37 37.58 8.84
N SER A 3 117.55 38.04 10.07
CA SER A 3 117.14 37.47 11.35
C SER A 3 115.62 37.45 11.49
N ARG A 4 115.03 36.27 11.74
CA ARG A 4 113.65 36.16 12.25
C ARG A 4 113.71 35.96 13.76
N LYS A 5 113.40 37.04 14.48
CA LYS A 5 113.17 37.06 15.94
C LYS A 5 112.02 36.12 16.31
N SER A 6 112.32 35.13 17.13
CA SER A 6 111.35 34.29 17.85
C SER A 6 110.83 35.05 19.07
N THR A 7 109.54 35.37 19.06
CA THR A 7 108.80 35.91 20.22
C THR A 7 108.41 34.77 21.16
N LYS A 8 109.15 34.62 22.26
CA LYS A 8 108.79 33.82 23.43
C LYS A 8 107.55 34.41 24.12
N ALA A 9 106.41 33.72 24.05
CA ALA A 9 105.30 33.96 24.95
C ALA A 9 105.54 33.21 26.27
N LYS A 10 105.97 33.95 27.31
CA LYS A 10 106.06 33.47 28.70
C LYS A 10 104.66 33.49 29.33
N GLY A 11 103.89 32.42 29.12
CA GLY A 11 102.66 32.16 29.86
C GLY A 11 102.96 31.51 31.20
N SER A 12 102.90 32.29 32.27
CA SER A 12 102.93 31.82 33.66
C SER A 12 101.72 30.91 33.95
N ARG A 13 101.90 29.58 33.87
CA ARG A 13 100.96 28.63 34.48
C ARG A 13 101.19 28.64 36.00
N ARG A 14 100.49 29.53 36.70
CA ARG A 14 100.26 29.40 38.14
C ARG A 14 99.66 28.02 38.41
N GLY A 15 100.28 27.27 39.31
CA GLY A 15 99.82 25.96 39.74
C GLY A 15 98.40 26.03 40.27
N ARG A 16 97.46 25.42 39.54
CA ARG A 16 96.23 24.89 40.12
C ARG A 16 96.66 23.74 41.03
N SER A 17 96.37 23.81 42.31
CA SER A 17 96.38 22.65 43.19
C SER A 17 95.51 21.56 42.52
N ARG A 18 96.12 20.46 42.06
CA ARG A 18 95.37 19.32 41.51
C ARG A 18 94.45 18.82 42.61
N ALA A 19 93.14 18.88 42.38
CA ALA A 19 92.20 18.07 43.13
C ALA A 19 92.68 16.60 43.07
N PRO A 20 92.53 15.81 44.15
CA PRO A 20 92.95 14.41 44.13
C PRO A 20 92.26 13.70 42.95
N ALA A 21 93.06 12.97 42.16
CA ALA A 21 92.55 12.29 40.97
C ALA A 21 91.50 11.24 41.39
N ARG A 22 90.36 11.21 40.70
CA ARG A 22 89.29 10.23 40.92
C ARG A 22 89.84 8.84 40.60
N THR A 23 89.64 7.86 41.47
CA THR A 23 90.11 6.49 41.21
C THR A 23 89.02 5.71 40.47
N ALA A 24 89.37 5.17 39.30
CA ALA A 24 88.53 4.26 38.53
C ALA A 24 88.99 2.83 38.80
N LEU A 25 88.25 2.08 39.63
CA LEU A 25 88.51 0.66 39.86
C LEU A 25 87.85 -0.15 38.75
N VAL A 26 88.67 -0.58 37.79
CA VAL A 26 88.21 -1.29 36.60
C VAL A 26 88.29 -2.79 36.84
N VAL A 27 87.13 -3.46 36.82
CA VAL A 27 87.04 -4.92 36.93
C VAL A 27 87.17 -5.53 35.54
N LEU A 28 88.22 -6.33 35.35
CA LEU A 28 88.53 -6.99 34.09
C LEU A 28 88.41 -8.50 34.25
N GLY A 29 87.86 -9.16 33.25
CA GLY A 29 87.71 -10.61 33.23
C GLY A 29 86.76 -11.02 32.11
N MET A 30 86.88 -12.27 31.66
CA MET A 30 85.95 -12.82 30.68
C MET A 30 84.52 -12.85 31.25
N HIS A 31 83.51 -12.77 30.38
CA HIS A 31 82.12 -13.06 30.79
C HIS A 31 82.09 -14.40 31.55
N ARG A 32 81.23 -14.50 32.56
CA ARG A 32 81.06 -15.71 33.40
C ARG A 32 82.27 -16.06 34.30
N SER A 33 83.30 -15.23 34.36
CA SER A 33 84.43 -15.37 35.30
C SER A 33 84.18 -14.76 36.68
N GLY A 34 82.95 -14.37 37.01
CA GLY A 34 82.64 -13.74 38.30
C GLY A 34 82.84 -12.22 38.35
N THR A 35 83.00 -11.55 37.21
CA THR A 35 83.16 -10.08 37.13
C THR A 35 82.00 -9.32 37.77
N SER A 36 80.76 -9.79 37.63
CA SER A 36 79.59 -9.20 38.30
C SER A 36 79.61 -9.42 39.81
N ALA A 37 80.08 -10.59 40.28
CA ALA A 37 80.20 -10.87 41.71
C ALA A 37 81.24 -9.94 42.35
N LEU A 38 82.41 -9.80 41.73
CA LEU A 38 83.44 -8.89 42.20
C LEU A 38 82.95 -7.43 42.18
N ALA A 39 82.37 -6.97 41.06
CA ALA A 39 81.86 -5.61 40.97
C ALA A 39 80.78 -5.30 42.02
N GLY A 40 79.89 -6.25 42.30
CA GLY A 40 78.89 -6.13 43.35
C GLY A 40 79.51 -6.02 44.75
N VAL A 41 80.47 -6.90 45.08
CA VAL A 41 81.22 -6.83 46.36
C VAL A 41 81.89 -5.46 46.51
N LEU A 42 82.60 -5.00 45.49
CA LEU A 42 83.29 -3.70 45.48
C LEU A 42 82.30 -2.53 45.62
N GLY A 43 81.11 -2.63 45.03
CA GLY A 43 80.02 -1.68 45.24
C GLY A 43 79.52 -1.66 46.68
N HIS A 44 79.36 -2.83 47.29
CA HIS A 44 78.98 -2.95 48.72
C HIS A 44 80.05 -2.42 49.68
N MET A 45 81.33 -2.46 49.28
CA MET A 45 82.45 -1.83 50.00
C MET A 45 82.48 -0.30 49.86
N GLY A 46 81.56 0.28 49.09
CA GLY A 46 81.37 1.73 48.96
C GLY A 46 81.98 2.33 47.70
N GLY A 47 82.42 1.53 46.72
CA GLY A 47 82.71 2.05 45.39
C GLY A 47 81.42 2.43 44.66
N ASP A 48 81.36 3.63 44.08
CA ASP A 48 80.16 4.05 43.36
C ASP A 48 79.98 3.22 42.08
N LEU A 49 78.77 2.68 41.89
CA LEU A 49 78.36 1.98 40.69
C LEU A 49 77.82 2.98 39.63
N PRO A 50 77.76 2.60 38.34
CA PRO A 50 77.21 3.48 37.33
C PRO A 50 75.74 3.84 37.59
N LYS A 51 75.35 5.06 37.19
CA LYS A 51 73.95 5.54 37.33
C LYS A 51 72.97 4.75 36.47
N ASP A 52 73.32 4.42 35.24
CA ASP A 52 72.49 3.62 34.33
C ASP A 52 72.93 2.16 34.35
N LEU A 53 72.69 1.53 35.51
CA LEU A 53 73.09 0.14 35.77
C LEU A 53 72.23 -0.84 34.96
N MET A 54 72.88 -1.72 34.20
CA MET A 54 72.22 -2.77 33.44
C MET A 54 71.46 -3.73 34.37
N GLY A 55 70.15 -3.79 34.15
CA GLY A 55 69.23 -4.53 34.99
C GLY A 55 69.41 -6.06 34.94
N PRO A 56 68.76 -6.78 35.87
CA PRO A 56 68.70 -8.24 35.85
C PRO A 56 68.13 -8.82 34.54
N ALA A 57 68.64 -9.99 34.14
CA ALA A 57 68.10 -10.81 33.06
C ALA A 57 68.15 -12.29 33.46
N ASP A 58 67.49 -13.20 32.73
CA ASP A 58 67.46 -14.64 33.06
C ASP A 58 68.87 -15.24 33.23
N MET A 59 69.80 -14.78 32.39
CA MET A 59 71.21 -15.16 32.41
C MET A 59 72.02 -14.56 33.57
N ASN A 60 71.50 -13.54 34.27
CA ASN A 60 72.06 -12.94 35.48
C ASN A 60 70.98 -12.18 36.28
N ALA A 61 70.28 -12.88 37.17
CA ALA A 61 69.13 -12.36 37.92
C ALA A 61 69.46 -11.27 38.95
N LYS A 62 70.74 -10.97 39.19
CA LYS A 62 71.18 -9.91 40.11
C LYS A 62 71.66 -8.64 39.40
N GLY A 63 71.57 -8.60 38.08
CA GLY A 63 72.04 -7.48 37.27
C GLY A 63 73.52 -7.62 36.93
N PHE A 64 73.91 -6.96 35.85
CA PHE A 64 75.25 -7.15 35.29
C PHE A 64 76.29 -6.26 35.97
N PHE A 65 75.89 -5.24 36.73
CA PHE A 65 76.84 -4.23 37.25
C PHE A 65 77.64 -3.52 36.15
N GLU A 66 77.12 -3.57 34.92
CA GLU A 66 77.63 -2.86 33.74
C GLU A 66 76.81 -1.58 33.57
N SER A 67 77.39 -0.55 32.97
CA SER A 67 76.64 0.64 32.56
C SER A 67 76.05 0.41 31.17
N ASN A 68 74.74 0.57 30.99
CA ASN A 68 74.11 0.45 29.66
C ASN A 68 74.75 1.41 28.65
N ARG A 69 75.08 2.63 29.09
CA ARG A 69 75.73 3.65 28.25
C ARG A 69 77.13 3.21 27.80
N ILE A 70 77.94 2.70 28.74
CA ILE A 70 79.31 2.24 28.43
C ILE A 70 79.28 0.98 27.57
N THR A 71 78.42 0.01 27.87
CA THR A 71 78.29 -1.20 27.06
C THR A 71 77.83 -0.90 25.65
N GLY A 72 76.83 -0.02 25.49
CA GLY A 72 76.40 0.43 24.16
C GLY A 72 77.49 1.16 23.38
N LEU A 73 78.36 1.92 24.06
CA LEU A 73 79.55 2.53 23.43
C LEU A 73 80.58 1.48 23.02
N ASN A 74 80.87 0.50 23.90
CA ASN A 74 81.80 -0.59 23.61
C ASN A 74 81.35 -1.42 22.40
N ASP A 75 80.06 -1.74 22.30
CA ASP A 75 79.50 -2.48 21.15
C ASP A 75 79.64 -1.67 19.86
N LYS A 76 79.36 -0.35 19.87
CA LYS A 76 79.56 0.52 18.71
C LYS A 76 81.04 0.64 18.32
N LEU A 77 81.93 0.71 19.30
CA LEU A 77 83.37 0.79 19.10
C LEU A 77 83.86 -0.48 18.39
N LEU A 78 83.54 -1.66 18.94
CA LEU A 78 83.87 -2.95 18.34
C LEU A 78 83.32 -3.06 16.92
N ALA A 79 82.03 -2.73 16.73
CA ALA A 79 81.37 -2.80 15.43
C ALA A 79 82.03 -1.90 14.38
N SER A 80 82.56 -0.73 14.78
CA SER A 80 83.25 0.18 13.86
C SER A 80 84.54 -0.40 13.26
N ALA A 81 85.13 -1.41 13.91
CA ALA A 81 86.27 -2.17 13.41
C ALA A 81 85.87 -3.48 12.71
N GLY A 82 84.56 -3.82 12.66
CA GLY A 82 84.06 -5.12 12.23
C GLY A 82 84.22 -6.23 13.27
N TYR A 83 84.35 -5.86 14.55
CA TYR A 83 84.51 -6.79 15.67
C TYR A 83 83.25 -6.87 16.52
N THR A 84 83.16 -7.94 17.28
CA THR A 84 82.22 -8.10 18.40
C THR A 84 83.02 -8.52 19.64
N TRP A 85 82.35 -8.59 20.79
CA TRP A 85 83.01 -9.06 22.01
C TRP A 85 83.47 -10.52 21.90
N PHE A 86 82.81 -11.32 21.07
CA PHE A 86 83.16 -12.72 20.80
C PHE A 86 84.11 -12.88 19.60
N SER A 87 84.67 -11.80 19.04
CA SER A 87 85.73 -11.95 18.04
C SER A 87 86.99 -12.54 18.67
N LEU A 88 87.51 -13.64 18.11
CA LEU A 88 88.78 -14.24 18.55
C LEU A 88 90.04 -13.47 18.12
N PRO A 89 90.12 -12.92 16.89
CA PRO A 89 91.32 -12.19 16.45
C PRO A 89 91.68 -11.04 17.39
N ARG A 90 92.94 -10.65 17.49
CA ARG A 90 93.32 -9.50 18.32
C ARG A 90 92.67 -8.21 17.79
N PHE A 91 92.16 -7.37 18.69
CA PHE A 91 91.61 -6.08 18.26
C PHE A 91 92.71 -5.22 17.60
N PRO A 92 92.48 -4.62 16.42
CA PRO A 92 93.54 -4.04 15.61
C PRO A 92 94.16 -2.82 16.26
N ALA A 93 95.48 -2.87 16.53
CA ALA A 93 96.20 -1.76 17.17
C ALA A 93 96.13 -0.45 16.36
N THR A 94 96.06 -0.55 15.03
CA THR A 94 95.91 0.61 14.12
C THR A 94 94.58 1.35 14.30
N TRP A 95 93.53 0.67 14.78
CA TRP A 95 92.24 1.30 15.04
C TRP A 95 92.34 2.33 16.17
N PHE A 96 93.13 2.07 17.21
CA PHE A 96 93.29 2.99 18.35
C PHE A 96 93.92 4.33 17.98
N ALA A 97 94.66 4.39 16.87
CA ALA A 97 95.25 5.61 16.32
C ALA A 97 94.41 6.24 15.19
N SER A 98 93.22 5.72 14.92
CA SER A 98 92.36 6.20 13.84
C SER A 98 91.56 7.45 14.25
N PRO A 99 91.15 8.30 13.29
CA PRO A 99 90.23 9.41 13.57
C PRO A 99 88.92 8.96 14.21
N LYS A 100 88.49 7.71 13.93
CA LYS A 100 87.27 7.14 14.52
C LYS A 100 87.43 6.92 16.03
N ALA A 101 88.62 6.52 16.48
CA ALA A 101 88.92 6.39 17.90
C ALA A 101 88.84 7.75 18.61
N ASP A 102 89.36 8.82 18.00
CA ASP A 102 89.26 10.18 18.58
C ASP A 102 87.78 10.64 18.69
N GLU A 103 86.95 10.32 17.70
CA GLU A 103 85.51 10.64 17.73
C GLU A 103 84.76 9.91 18.85
N PHE A 104 85.12 8.64 19.13
CA PHE A 104 84.59 7.89 20.26
C PHE A 104 85.13 8.37 21.61
N LEU A 105 86.36 8.87 21.65
CA LEU A 105 87.02 9.31 22.88
C LEU A 105 86.24 10.43 23.57
N GLU A 106 85.79 11.42 22.80
CA GLU A 106 84.96 12.52 23.32
C GLU A 106 83.65 11.99 23.95
N GLN A 107 82.97 11.07 23.26
CA GLN A 107 81.73 10.44 23.75
C GLN A 107 81.98 9.60 25.00
N THR A 108 83.12 8.91 25.07
CA THR A 108 83.49 8.08 26.22
C THR A 108 83.81 8.92 27.44
N VAL A 109 84.54 10.03 27.30
CA VAL A 109 84.80 10.96 28.41
C VAL A 109 83.48 11.52 28.95
N GLU A 110 82.57 11.95 28.07
CA GLU A 110 81.24 12.41 28.48
C GLU A 110 80.44 11.30 29.19
N ALA A 111 80.52 10.05 28.70
CA ALA A 111 79.86 8.92 29.34
C ALA A 111 80.42 8.63 30.74
N ILE A 112 81.74 8.71 30.95
CA ILE A 112 82.35 8.54 32.29
C ILE A 112 81.85 9.61 33.26
N GLU A 113 81.78 10.87 32.81
CA GLU A 113 81.24 11.97 33.61
C GLU A 113 79.75 11.79 33.92
N ALA A 114 78.96 11.38 32.93
CA ALA A 114 77.53 11.14 33.11
C ALA A 114 77.28 10.01 34.11
N GLU A 115 77.96 8.87 33.95
CA GLU A 115 77.73 7.64 34.72
C GLU A 115 78.26 7.74 36.16
N TYR A 116 79.41 8.37 36.37
CA TYR A 116 80.09 8.37 37.68
C TYR A 116 80.18 9.76 38.33
N GLY A 117 79.74 10.82 37.64
CA GLY A 117 79.64 12.17 38.19
C GLY A 117 80.96 12.66 38.79
N ARG A 118 80.93 12.98 40.08
CA ARG A 118 82.09 13.44 40.86
C ARG A 118 82.65 12.37 41.80
N SER A 119 82.30 11.10 41.59
CA SER A 119 82.74 10.00 42.45
C SER A 119 84.27 9.99 42.62
N HIS A 120 84.72 9.86 43.86
CA HIS A 120 86.14 9.75 44.20
C HIS A 120 86.70 8.34 43.99
N LEU A 121 85.85 7.31 44.14
CA LEU A 121 86.14 5.91 43.89
C LEU A 121 84.90 5.28 43.25
N PHE A 122 85.01 4.92 41.98
CA PHE A 122 83.93 4.24 41.27
C PHE A 122 84.40 2.90 40.70
N VAL A 123 83.46 1.97 40.58
CA VAL A 123 83.69 0.64 40.02
C VAL A 123 83.16 0.62 38.60
N MET A 124 84.05 0.34 37.66
CA MET A 124 83.70 0.20 36.25
C MET A 124 83.91 -1.26 35.83
N LYS A 125 82.86 -1.90 35.32
CA LYS A 125 82.93 -3.27 34.81
C LYS A 125 82.25 -3.34 33.46
N ASP A 126 82.93 -3.94 32.50
CA ASP A 126 82.37 -4.52 31.27
C ASP A 126 83.43 -5.49 30.72
N PRO A 127 83.14 -6.78 30.49
CA PRO A 127 84.14 -7.73 29.99
C PRO A 127 84.78 -7.33 28.65
N ARG A 128 84.12 -6.49 27.84
CA ARG A 128 84.66 -5.94 26.59
C ARG A 128 85.85 -5.02 26.83
N LEU A 129 85.96 -4.43 28.02
CA LEU A 129 87.08 -3.57 28.38
C LEU A 129 88.41 -4.30 28.21
N CYS A 130 88.47 -5.60 28.53
CA CYS A 130 89.65 -6.45 28.31
C CYS A 130 90.23 -6.27 26.91
N ARG A 131 89.38 -6.17 25.90
CA ARG A 131 89.73 -6.09 24.47
C ARG A 131 90.07 -4.66 24.03
N LEU A 132 89.61 -3.66 24.78
CA LEU A 132 89.62 -2.25 24.42
C LEU A 132 90.50 -1.42 25.37
N MET A 133 91.34 -2.06 26.18
CA MET A 133 92.10 -1.35 27.22
C MET A 133 92.98 -0.20 26.74
N PRO A 134 93.68 -0.30 25.60
CA PRO A 134 94.45 0.83 25.09
C PRO A 134 93.61 2.09 24.88
N PHE A 135 92.37 1.95 24.38
CA PHE A 135 91.43 3.06 24.22
C PHE A 135 90.94 3.59 25.58
N TRP A 136 90.53 2.70 26.47
CA TRP A 136 89.94 3.08 27.76
C TRP A 136 90.95 3.67 28.74
N GLN A 137 92.23 3.27 28.68
CA GLN A 137 93.31 3.92 29.41
C GLN A 137 93.43 5.39 29.05
N ARG A 138 93.40 5.70 27.74
CA ARG A 138 93.40 7.06 27.24
C ARG A 138 92.14 7.81 27.69
N ALA A 139 90.97 7.21 27.53
CA ALA A 139 89.69 7.82 27.93
C ALA A 139 89.61 8.15 29.43
N LEU A 140 90.06 7.22 30.30
CA LEU A 140 90.10 7.44 31.74
C LEU A 140 91.10 8.52 32.12
N SER A 141 92.28 8.55 31.48
CA SER A 141 93.26 9.61 31.68
C SER A 141 92.71 10.99 31.26
N ASP A 142 92.06 11.07 30.10
CA ASP A 142 91.48 12.33 29.59
C ASP A 142 90.30 12.82 30.45
N ALA A 143 89.55 11.89 31.05
CA ALA A 143 88.53 12.18 32.07
C ALA A 143 89.13 12.56 33.45
N GLY A 144 90.46 12.61 33.59
CA GLY A 144 91.14 12.97 34.84
C GLY A 144 91.07 11.88 35.92
N CYS A 145 90.82 10.64 35.54
CA CYS A 145 90.74 9.48 36.43
C CYS A 145 92.10 8.77 36.51
N ARG A 146 92.43 8.23 37.69
CA ARG A 146 93.50 7.26 37.91
C ARG A 146 92.92 5.85 37.75
N PRO A 147 93.21 5.13 36.66
CA PRO A 147 92.76 3.76 36.52
C PRO A 147 93.58 2.81 37.39
N VAL A 148 92.91 1.88 38.04
CA VAL A 148 93.49 0.73 38.74
C VAL A 148 92.68 -0.52 38.39
N TYR A 149 93.31 -1.68 38.32
CA TYR A 149 92.69 -2.85 37.70
C TYR A 149 92.56 -4.03 38.68
N ALA A 150 91.37 -4.58 38.78
CA ALA A 150 91.13 -5.87 39.43
C ALA A 150 90.81 -6.90 38.36
N CYS A 151 91.79 -7.74 38.04
CA CYS A 151 91.68 -8.81 37.05
C CYS A 151 91.15 -10.07 37.73
N ILE A 152 89.93 -10.48 37.40
CA ILE A 152 89.30 -11.69 37.92
C ILE A 152 89.18 -12.76 36.84
N HIS A 153 89.61 -13.97 37.17
CA HIS A 153 89.42 -15.15 36.34
C HIS A 153 88.64 -16.25 37.08
N ARG A 154 88.28 -17.29 36.34
CA ARG A 154 87.63 -18.51 36.83
C ARG A 154 88.13 -19.67 36.00
N HIS A 155 88.01 -20.89 36.53
CA HIS A 155 88.36 -22.11 35.82
C HIS A 155 87.81 -22.11 34.37
N PRO A 156 88.66 -22.31 33.34
CA PRO A 156 88.28 -22.13 31.94
C PRO A 156 87.12 -23.04 31.51
N LEU A 157 87.08 -24.29 31.99
CA LEU A 157 85.99 -25.22 31.66
C LEU A 157 84.64 -24.78 32.24
N ALA A 158 84.62 -24.15 33.42
CA ALA A 158 83.39 -23.63 34.01
C ALA A 158 82.86 -22.42 33.21
N VAL A 159 83.77 -21.55 32.74
CA VAL A 159 83.42 -20.44 31.85
C VAL A 159 82.87 -20.96 30.52
N ALA A 160 83.56 -21.90 29.88
CA ALA A 160 83.14 -22.48 28.61
C ALA A 160 81.78 -23.19 28.71
N ALA A 161 81.55 -23.97 29.77
CA ALA A 161 80.26 -24.60 30.02
C ALA A 161 79.14 -23.57 30.25
N SER A 162 79.42 -22.48 30.97
CA SER A 162 78.46 -21.40 31.16
C SER A 162 78.10 -20.71 29.84
N LEU A 163 79.08 -20.48 28.96
CA LEU A 163 78.84 -19.92 27.62
C LEU A 163 78.09 -20.91 26.71
N ALA A 164 78.35 -22.21 26.83
CA ALA A 164 77.61 -23.24 26.11
C ALA A 164 76.13 -23.27 26.53
N HIS A 165 75.84 -23.10 27.81
CA HIS A 165 74.46 -23.05 28.29
C HIS A 165 73.72 -21.78 27.85
N TRP A 166 74.36 -20.60 27.99
CA TRP A 166 73.67 -19.31 27.81
C TRP A 166 73.78 -18.71 26.42
N ALA A 167 74.96 -18.79 25.80
CA ALA A 167 75.22 -18.24 24.48
C ALA A 167 75.17 -19.30 23.39
N ASN A 168 74.94 -20.57 23.79
CA ASN A 168 75.05 -21.73 22.92
C ASN A 168 76.36 -21.70 22.16
N TYR A 169 77.48 -21.49 22.83
CA TYR A 169 78.83 -21.52 22.24
C TYR A 169 79.45 -22.92 22.36
N GLU A 170 80.24 -23.30 21.36
CA GLU A 170 80.95 -24.58 21.40
C GLU A 170 82.06 -24.49 22.45
N GLN A 171 82.36 -25.59 23.13
CA GLN A 171 83.25 -25.54 24.30
C GLN A 171 84.65 -25.07 23.91
N GLY A 172 85.21 -25.58 22.80
CA GLY A 172 86.50 -25.14 22.28
C GLY A 172 86.52 -23.63 21.97
N TYR A 173 85.46 -23.13 21.34
CA TYR A 173 85.30 -21.69 21.12
C TYR A 173 85.23 -20.88 22.42
N GLY A 174 84.47 -21.34 23.42
CA GLY A 174 84.39 -20.69 24.73
C GLY A 174 85.73 -20.65 25.48
N LEU A 175 86.52 -21.71 25.37
CA LEU A 175 87.89 -21.80 25.91
C LEU A 175 88.84 -20.80 25.23
N LEU A 176 88.76 -20.65 23.91
CA LEU A 176 89.56 -19.66 23.17
C LEU A 176 89.13 -18.21 23.49
N LEU A 177 87.84 -17.96 23.67
CA LEU A 177 87.34 -16.66 24.12
C LEU A 177 87.87 -16.30 25.50
N TRP A 178 87.83 -17.25 26.45
CA TRP A 178 88.42 -17.07 27.77
C TRP A 178 89.89 -16.67 27.66
N LEU A 179 90.68 -17.45 26.91
CA LEU A 179 92.11 -17.22 26.72
C LEU A 179 92.38 -15.83 26.12
N ARG A 180 91.64 -15.45 25.06
CA ARG A 180 91.77 -14.15 24.40
C ARG A 180 91.54 -12.99 25.36
N HIS A 181 90.48 -13.04 26.17
CA HIS A 181 90.10 -11.94 27.06
C HIS A 181 91.08 -11.80 28.22
N VAL A 182 91.50 -12.90 28.84
CA VAL A 182 92.44 -12.83 29.98
C VAL A 182 93.81 -12.35 29.52
N LEU A 183 94.30 -12.80 28.35
CA LEU A 183 95.58 -12.36 27.79
C LEU A 183 95.56 -10.90 27.33
N ASP A 184 94.44 -10.41 26.78
CA ASP A 184 94.34 -8.98 26.46
C ASP A 184 94.28 -8.11 27.71
N ALA A 185 93.46 -8.49 28.69
CA ALA A 185 93.38 -7.75 29.95
C ALA A 185 94.74 -7.71 30.65
N GLU A 186 95.45 -8.84 30.69
CA GLU A 186 96.80 -8.92 31.22
C GLU A 186 97.74 -8.02 30.42
N ALA A 187 97.99 -8.31 29.14
CA ALA A 187 99.06 -7.64 28.44
C ALA A 187 98.84 -6.11 28.28
N GLU A 188 97.58 -5.67 28.10
CA GLU A 188 97.26 -4.25 27.89
C GLU A 188 97.19 -3.44 29.19
N THR A 189 97.22 -4.08 30.38
CA THR A 189 97.26 -3.36 31.68
C THR A 189 98.63 -3.37 32.35
N ARG A 190 99.66 -3.96 31.72
CA ARG A 190 101.03 -3.96 32.25
C ARG A 190 101.51 -2.53 32.53
N GLY A 191 102.27 -2.36 33.61
CA GLY A 191 102.78 -1.06 34.03
C GLY A 191 101.75 -0.16 34.74
N SER A 192 100.49 -0.58 34.86
CA SER A 192 99.49 0.08 35.70
C SER A 192 99.29 -0.66 37.03
N PRO A 193 98.83 0.01 38.11
CA PRO A 193 98.48 -0.67 39.35
C PRO A 193 97.36 -1.68 39.11
N ARG A 194 97.65 -2.96 39.34
CA ARG A 194 96.74 -4.06 39.09
C ARG A 194 96.90 -5.18 40.10
N VAL A 195 95.82 -5.93 40.33
CA VAL A 195 95.81 -7.14 41.14
C VAL A 195 95.04 -8.23 40.41
N PHE A 196 95.51 -9.47 40.55
CA PHE A 196 94.81 -10.66 40.05
C PHE A 196 94.08 -11.34 41.20
N THR A 197 92.87 -11.83 40.96
CA THR A 197 92.06 -12.64 41.89
C THR A 197 91.30 -13.70 41.09
N SER A 198 90.74 -14.69 41.77
CA SER A 198 89.88 -15.69 41.12
C SER A 198 88.50 -15.72 41.74
N TYR A 199 87.52 -16.17 40.97
CA TYR A 199 86.16 -16.39 41.46
C TYR A 199 86.16 -17.30 42.69
N ASP A 200 86.93 -18.39 42.66
CA ASP A 200 86.93 -19.36 43.76
C ASP A 200 87.49 -18.74 45.04
N ARG A 201 88.50 -17.87 44.95
CA ARG A 201 89.02 -17.11 46.11
C ARG A 201 87.99 -16.13 46.64
N LEU A 202 87.36 -15.35 45.76
CA LEU A 202 86.29 -14.41 46.13
C LEU A 202 85.14 -15.13 46.85
N MET A 203 84.76 -16.32 46.38
CA MET A 203 83.67 -17.09 46.98
C MET A 203 84.08 -17.80 48.28
N THR A 204 85.36 -18.12 48.45
CA THR A 204 85.89 -18.77 49.65
C THR A 204 85.99 -17.78 50.81
N ASP A 205 86.61 -16.62 50.57
CA ASP A 205 86.74 -15.55 51.57
C ASP A 205 86.80 -14.18 50.89
N TRP A 206 85.62 -13.62 50.62
CA TRP A 206 85.53 -12.30 49.99
C TRP A 206 86.14 -11.20 50.86
N GLY A 207 86.14 -11.35 52.18
CA GLY A 207 86.65 -10.35 53.11
C GLY A 207 88.16 -10.20 52.95
N GLN A 208 88.88 -11.33 53.05
CA GLN A 208 90.33 -11.36 52.81
C GLN A 208 90.70 -10.87 51.41
N GLU A 209 89.95 -11.28 50.39
CA GLU A 209 90.23 -10.84 49.01
C GLU A 209 90.03 -9.33 48.82
N VAL A 210 89.03 -8.73 49.46
CA VAL A 210 88.83 -7.27 49.44
C VAL A 210 89.96 -6.52 50.16
N GLU A 211 90.48 -7.03 51.28
CA GLU A 211 91.67 -6.45 51.95
C GLU A 211 92.90 -6.49 51.06
N ARG A 212 93.10 -7.63 50.37
CA ARG A 212 94.22 -7.82 49.45
C ARG A 212 94.11 -6.89 48.24
N ILE A 213 92.92 -6.74 47.66
CA ILE A 213 92.67 -5.80 46.56
C ILE A 213 92.92 -4.36 47.03
N GLY A 214 92.40 -3.99 48.21
CA GLY A 214 92.60 -2.66 48.78
C GLY A 214 94.07 -2.33 48.99
N SER A 215 94.82 -3.25 49.59
CA SER A 215 96.25 -3.11 49.84
C SER A 215 97.07 -3.06 48.55
N GLY A 216 96.78 -3.95 47.58
CA GLY A 216 97.52 -4.04 46.33
C GLY A 216 97.27 -2.88 45.36
N LEU A 217 96.14 -2.20 45.46
CA LEU A 217 95.79 -1.06 44.59
C LEU A 217 95.89 0.32 45.27
N ASP A 218 96.31 0.35 46.54
CA ASP A 218 96.34 1.55 47.39
C ASP A 218 94.95 2.21 47.44
N ILE A 219 93.94 1.42 47.84
CA ILE A 219 92.55 1.83 48.00
C ILE A 219 92.15 1.71 49.47
N ALA A 220 91.76 2.83 50.07
CA ALA A 220 91.03 2.84 51.33
C ALA A 220 89.53 2.65 51.05
N TRP A 221 88.96 1.53 51.50
CA TRP A 221 87.55 1.24 51.32
C TRP A 221 86.67 2.21 52.12
N PRO A 222 85.65 2.84 51.51
CA PRO A 222 84.74 3.74 52.23
C PRO A 222 83.93 3.04 53.34
N ARG A 223 83.75 1.73 53.25
CA ARG A 223 83.11 0.91 54.28
C ARG A 223 84.10 -0.15 54.76
N ASP A 224 84.11 -0.42 56.05
CA ASP A 224 84.84 -1.56 56.58
C ASP A 224 84.09 -2.89 56.31
N ILE A 225 84.82 -3.99 56.41
CA ILE A 225 84.33 -5.34 56.10
C ILE A 225 83.20 -5.74 57.04
N ALA A 226 83.31 -5.44 58.33
CA ALA A 226 82.29 -5.80 59.32
C ALA A 226 80.94 -5.14 59.01
N THR A 227 80.96 -3.90 58.56
CA THR A 227 79.78 -3.11 58.18
C THR A 227 79.19 -3.60 56.85
N ALA A 228 80.03 -3.96 55.88
CA ALA A 228 79.57 -4.45 54.57
C ALA A 228 79.07 -5.91 54.62
N ALA A 229 79.55 -6.72 55.58
CA ALA A 229 79.39 -8.16 55.59
C ALA A 229 77.95 -8.68 55.47
N PRO A 230 76.94 -8.13 56.19
CA PRO A 230 75.56 -8.60 56.03
C PRO A 230 75.05 -8.45 54.60
N SER A 231 75.36 -7.32 53.94
CA SER A 231 74.92 -7.04 52.58
C SER A 231 75.67 -7.87 51.54
N VAL A 232 76.98 -8.05 51.72
CA VAL A 232 77.82 -8.84 50.82
C VAL A 232 77.48 -10.33 50.92
N ASN A 233 77.34 -10.87 52.13
CA ASN A 233 77.01 -12.28 52.33
C ASN A 233 75.65 -12.63 51.70
N SER A 234 74.65 -11.76 51.85
CA SER A 234 73.34 -11.94 51.20
C SER A 234 73.44 -11.88 49.67
N PHE A 235 74.29 -11.01 49.13
CA PHE A 235 74.50 -10.88 47.68
C PHE A 235 75.21 -12.11 47.08
N LEU A 236 76.25 -12.61 47.75
CA LEU A 236 77.03 -13.77 47.31
C LEU A 236 76.30 -15.10 47.50
N SER A 237 75.50 -15.26 48.57
CA SER A 237 74.71 -16.49 48.79
C SER A 237 73.75 -16.78 47.65
N ASP A 238 73.17 -15.74 47.06
CA ASP A 238 72.28 -15.87 45.92
C ASP A 238 73.06 -16.17 44.63
N SER A 239 74.25 -15.57 44.46
CA SER A 239 75.15 -15.85 43.33
C SER A 239 75.58 -17.31 43.30
N LEU A 240 75.90 -17.90 44.47
CA LEU A 240 76.25 -19.33 44.60
C LEU A 240 75.14 -20.24 44.05
N ARG A 241 73.88 -20.00 44.40
CA ARG A 241 72.74 -20.83 43.96
C ARG A 241 72.58 -20.91 42.45
N HIS A 242 72.86 -19.81 41.74
CA HIS A 242 72.75 -19.77 40.28
C HIS A 242 73.89 -20.52 39.58
N PHE A 243 75.11 -20.44 40.12
CA PHE A 243 76.25 -21.17 39.56
C PHE A 243 76.22 -22.66 39.94
N SER A 244 75.75 -23.03 41.12
CA SER A 244 75.59 -24.45 41.51
C SER A 244 74.67 -25.22 40.57
N ASN A 245 73.60 -24.59 40.07
CA ASN A 245 72.71 -25.22 39.09
C ASN A 245 73.36 -25.47 37.71
N GLY A 246 74.47 -24.77 37.39
CA GLY A 246 75.23 -24.96 36.15
C GLY A 246 76.51 -25.79 36.33
N ASP A 247 77.17 -25.70 37.49
CA ASP A 247 78.45 -26.38 37.79
C ASP A 247 78.27 -27.85 38.21
N GLN A 248 77.15 -28.22 38.86
CA GLN A 248 76.93 -29.59 39.34
C GLN A 248 76.78 -30.64 38.23
N ALA A 249 76.67 -30.22 36.97
CA ALA A 249 76.55 -31.12 35.81
C ALA A 249 77.87 -31.33 35.04
N ILE A 250 78.97 -30.65 35.42
CA ILE A 250 80.20 -30.67 34.62
C ILE A 250 81.15 -31.74 35.16
N GLN A 251 80.97 -32.99 34.70
CA GLN A 251 82.09 -33.92 34.68
C GLN A 251 83.10 -33.38 33.65
N TYR A 252 84.23 -32.85 34.11
CA TYR A 252 85.34 -32.43 33.25
C TYR A 252 85.95 -33.67 32.56
N SER A 253 85.30 -34.14 31.50
CA SER A 253 85.67 -35.38 30.78
C SER A 253 86.92 -35.21 29.90
N HIS A 254 87.42 -33.99 29.74
CA HIS A 254 88.56 -33.66 28.88
C HIS A 254 89.58 -32.81 29.65
N SER A 255 90.86 -33.15 29.50
CA SER A 255 91.97 -32.33 29.99
C SER A 255 91.98 -30.98 29.30
N LEU A 256 92.40 -29.94 30.01
CA LEU A 256 92.59 -28.62 29.41
C LEU A 256 93.67 -28.69 28.31
N PRO A 257 93.51 -27.94 27.21
CA PRO A 257 94.61 -27.72 26.29
C PRO A 257 95.79 -27.06 27.00
N GLU A 258 97.02 -27.53 26.74
CA GLU A 258 98.26 -27.13 27.43
C GLU A 258 98.37 -25.61 27.65
N ARG A 259 98.15 -24.80 26.61
CA ARG A 259 98.26 -23.33 26.69
C ARG A 259 97.23 -22.68 27.62
N ILE A 260 96.04 -23.27 27.71
CA ILE A 260 94.96 -22.77 28.56
C ILE A 260 95.25 -23.15 30.01
N GLU A 261 95.74 -24.37 30.24
CA GLU A 261 96.18 -24.84 31.56
C GLU A 261 97.38 -24.03 32.08
N GLU A 262 98.38 -23.78 31.22
CA GLU A 262 99.56 -22.96 31.53
C GLU A 262 99.13 -21.53 31.91
N THR A 263 98.28 -20.89 31.11
CA THR A 263 97.74 -19.56 31.41
C THR A 263 96.94 -19.55 32.72
N PHE A 264 96.06 -20.52 32.92
CA PHE A 264 95.24 -20.60 34.15
C PHE A 264 96.10 -20.80 35.39
N SER A 265 97.12 -21.65 35.32
CA SER A 265 98.04 -21.92 36.43
C SER A 265 98.85 -20.68 36.82
N ILE A 266 99.32 -19.90 35.84
CA ILE A 266 99.98 -18.60 36.08
C ILE A 266 99.02 -17.64 36.79
N LEU A 267 97.78 -17.50 36.30
CA LEU A 267 96.80 -16.58 36.89
C LEU A 267 96.39 -16.99 38.31
N GLU A 268 96.27 -18.30 38.60
CA GLU A 268 96.03 -18.81 39.95
C GLU A 268 97.22 -18.51 40.88
N SER A 269 98.46 -18.73 40.41
CA SER A 269 99.67 -18.36 41.14
C SER A 269 99.69 -16.86 41.47
N TRP A 270 99.41 -16.01 40.48
CA TRP A 270 99.35 -14.56 40.68
C TRP A 270 98.23 -14.11 41.60
N ALA A 271 97.08 -14.78 41.56
CA ALA A 271 95.99 -14.50 42.50
C ALA A 271 96.36 -14.85 43.95
N ALA A 272 97.22 -15.85 44.16
CA ALA A 272 97.66 -16.27 45.48
C ALA A 272 98.87 -15.49 46.01
N GLY A 273 99.89 -15.30 45.18
CA GLY A 273 101.21 -14.79 45.58
C GLY A 273 101.56 -13.40 45.05
N GLY A 274 100.76 -12.84 44.16
CA GLY A 274 101.10 -11.63 43.41
C GLY A 274 101.77 -11.94 42.07
N GLU A 275 101.82 -10.92 41.22
CA GLU A 275 102.33 -11.02 39.85
C GLU A 275 103.85 -11.25 39.81
N ASP A 276 104.29 -12.25 39.03
CA ASP A 276 105.69 -12.47 38.68
C ASP A 276 105.96 -12.03 37.23
N ALA A 277 106.89 -11.10 37.04
CA ALA A 277 107.24 -10.58 35.73
C ALA A 277 107.91 -11.63 34.82
N ALA A 278 108.49 -12.70 35.38
CA ALA A 278 109.07 -13.79 34.58
C ALA A 278 108.03 -14.52 33.73
N ASP A 279 106.78 -14.59 34.19
CA ASP A 279 105.69 -15.25 33.47
C ASP A 279 105.21 -14.46 32.25
N HIS A 280 105.57 -13.16 32.11
CA HIS A 280 105.16 -12.32 30.98
C HIS A 280 105.62 -12.88 29.64
N GLU A 281 106.84 -13.44 29.58
CA GLU A 281 107.38 -14.04 28.36
C GLU A 281 106.53 -15.25 27.91
N THR A 282 106.10 -16.07 28.87
CA THR A 282 105.23 -17.22 28.62
C THR A 282 103.86 -16.77 28.12
N LEU A 283 103.23 -15.80 28.78
CA LEU A 283 101.94 -15.26 28.37
C LEU A 283 102.01 -14.59 26.98
N ASP A 284 103.10 -13.87 26.67
CA ASP A 284 103.32 -13.25 25.36
C ASP A 284 103.50 -14.28 24.26
N ARG A 285 104.21 -15.39 24.54
CA ARG A 285 104.34 -16.52 23.61
C ARG A 285 102.98 -17.16 23.32
N ILE A 286 102.16 -17.40 24.35
CA ILE A 286 100.82 -17.96 24.19
C ILE A 286 99.93 -16.98 23.39
N ARG A 287 99.95 -15.70 23.76
CA ARG A 287 99.20 -14.63 23.09
C ARG A 287 99.57 -14.52 21.62
N SER A 288 100.87 -14.47 21.31
CA SER A 288 101.37 -14.38 19.94
C SER A 288 101.04 -15.62 19.14
N SER A 289 101.02 -16.81 19.75
CA SER A 289 100.63 -18.02 19.04
C SER A 289 99.14 -18.09 18.75
N LEU A 290 98.28 -17.51 19.60
CA LEU A 290 96.87 -17.31 19.31
C LEU A 290 96.71 -16.38 18.09
N ASP A 291 97.46 -15.28 18.06
CA ASP A 291 97.45 -14.31 16.95
C ASP A 291 98.02 -14.91 15.64
N LEU A 292 99.09 -15.71 15.69
CA LEU A 292 99.71 -16.33 14.49
C LEU A 292 98.86 -17.46 13.88
N SER A 293 97.90 -18.00 14.62
CA SER A 293 96.94 -18.99 14.11
C SER A 293 95.83 -18.37 13.23
N GLU A 294 95.90 -17.06 12.95
CA GLU A 294 94.81 -16.25 12.41
C GLU A 294 94.39 -16.51 10.95
N SER A 295 95.20 -17.06 10.04
CA SER A 295 94.79 -16.97 8.62
C SER A 295 93.76 -18.02 8.16
N SER A 296 93.68 -19.20 8.79
CA SER A 296 92.73 -20.25 8.35
C SER A 296 91.98 -20.93 9.49
N PHE A 297 92.65 -21.31 10.58
CA PHE A 297 92.03 -22.07 11.66
C PHE A 297 91.08 -21.20 12.50
N VAL A 298 91.54 -20.06 13.02
CA VAL A 298 90.68 -19.16 13.82
C VAL A 298 89.51 -18.65 12.98
N GLY A 299 89.76 -18.30 11.71
CA GLY A 299 88.70 -17.92 10.78
C GLY A 299 87.70 -19.05 10.52
N ALA A 300 88.14 -20.30 10.41
CA ALA A 300 87.25 -21.45 10.26
C ALA A 300 86.43 -21.73 11.53
N VAL A 301 87.04 -21.63 12.72
CA VAL A 301 86.35 -21.78 14.00
C VAL A 301 85.29 -20.69 14.19
N CYS A 302 85.64 -19.41 13.93
CA CYS A 302 84.69 -18.30 14.01
C CYS A 302 83.52 -18.48 13.02
N ARG A 303 83.81 -18.79 11.74
CA ARG A 303 82.77 -19.06 10.74
C ARG A 303 81.91 -20.27 11.11
N GLY A 304 82.50 -21.33 11.65
CA GLY A 304 81.77 -22.50 12.12
C GLY A 304 80.78 -22.16 13.23
N GLN A 305 81.22 -21.33 14.19
CA GLN A 305 80.35 -20.83 15.26
C GLN A 305 79.24 -19.92 14.73
N GLU A 306 79.55 -18.99 13.82
CA GLU A 306 78.57 -18.11 13.17
C GLU A 306 77.52 -18.90 12.39
N LEU A 307 77.94 -19.84 11.54
CA LEU A 307 77.06 -20.70 10.76
C LEU A 307 76.14 -21.53 11.67
N ARG A 308 76.66 -22.01 12.81
CA ARG A 308 75.85 -22.77 13.77
C ARG A 308 74.77 -21.91 14.42
N LEU A 309 75.11 -20.70 14.87
CA LEU A 309 74.13 -19.77 15.43
C LEU A 309 73.10 -19.36 14.38
N HIS A 310 73.55 -19.08 13.15
CA HIS A 310 72.66 -18.74 12.05
C HIS A 310 71.71 -19.90 11.69
N GLY A 311 72.23 -21.12 11.60
CA GLY A 311 71.42 -22.33 11.35
C GLY A 311 70.36 -22.56 12.43
N GLN A 312 70.68 -22.31 13.69
CA GLN A 312 69.70 -22.40 14.79
C GLN A 312 68.65 -21.29 14.74
N HIS A 313 69.05 -20.07 14.38
CA HIS A 313 68.10 -18.97 14.18
C HIS A 313 67.11 -19.29 13.06
N LEU A 314 67.61 -19.77 11.92
CA LEU A 314 66.79 -20.24 10.80
C LEU A 314 65.87 -21.39 11.23
N GLN A 315 66.38 -22.35 12.00
CA GLN A 315 65.56 -23.45 12.52
C GLN A 315 64.40 -22.96 13.40
N ARG A 316 64.65 -22.00 14.29
CA ARG A 316 63.59 -21.39 15.11
C ARG A 316 62.57 -20.63 14.26
N GLN A 317 63.02 -19.89 13.25
CA GLN A 317 62.13 -19.22 12.30
C GLN A 317 61.27 -20.22 11.52
N ILE A 318 61.84 -21.36 11.11
CA ILE A 318 61.10 -22.44 10.45
C ILE A 318 60.03 -23.00 11.38
N GLU A 319 60.34 -23.23 12.67
CA GLU A 319 59.38 -23.72 13.66
C GLU A 319 58.25 -22.71 13.91
N GLU A 320 58.58 -21.43 14.06
CA GLU A 320 57.61 -20.33 14.21
C GLU A 320 56.68 -20.23 12.99
N LEU A 321 57.25 -20.13 11.78
CA LEU A 321 56.49 -20.05 10.54
C LEU A 321 55.66 -21.31 10.28
N SER A 322 56.16 -22.50 10.65
CA SER A 322 55.39 -23.75 10.55
C SER A 322 54.18 -23.71 11.49
N GLY A 323 54.35 -23.23 12.72
CA GLY A 323 53.26 -23.06 13.67
C GLY A 323 52.23 -22.02 13.22
N GLU A 324 52.66 -20.91 12.59
CA GLU A 324 51.76 -19.94 11.97
C GLU A 324 51.00 -20.54 10.78
N LEU A 325 51.69 -21.29 9.92
CA LEU A 325 51.08 -21.96 8.78
C LEU A 325 50.00 -22.95 9.21
N GLU A 326 50.23 -23.71 10.28
CA GLU A 326 49.23 -24.60 10.87
C GLU A 326 48.01 -23.85 11.38
N LYS A 327 48.20 -22.72 12.08
CA LYS A 327 47.08 -21.87 12.53
C LYS A 327 46.25 -21.33 11.36
N VAL A 328 46.92 -20.82 10.33
CA VAL A 328 46.24 -20.28 9.13
C VAL A 328 45.49 -21.39 8.40
N ARG A 329 46.07 -22.60 8.28
CA ARG A 329 45.39 -23.76 7.69
C ARG A 329 44.14 -24.15 8.47
N ALA A 330 44.22 -24.20 9.80
CA ALA A 330 43.08 -24.50 10.66
C ALA A 330 41.95 -23.46 10.52
N GLN A 331 42.31 -22.17 10.47
CA GLN A 331 41.36 -21.08 10.22
C GLN A 331 40.70 -21.20 8.85
N SER A 332 41.48 -21.46 7.79
CA SER A 332 40.95 -21.64 6.45
C SER A 332 39.99 -22.82 6.35
N GLN A 333 40.28 -23.95 7.00
CA GLN A 333 39.35 -25.08 7.08
C GLN A 333 38.06 -24.72 7.82
N SER A 334 38.17 -24.01 8.96
CA SER A 334 36.99 -23.54 9.70
C SER A 334 36.13 -22.60 8.85
N HIS A 335 36.73 -21.64 8.15
CA HIS A 335 36.01 -20.75 7.25
C HIS A 335 35.34 -21.51 6.10
N ALA A 336 35.99 -22.52 5.52
CA ALA A 336 35.38 -23.33 4.47
C ALA A 336 34.15 -24.09 4.97
N VAL A 337 34.21 -24.67 6.17
CA VAL A 337 33.06 -25.37 6.80
C VAL A 337 31.92 -24.39 7.12
N ASN A 338 32.25 -23.22 7.66
CA ASN A 338 31.26 -22.18 7.97
C ASN A 338 30.58 -21.68 6.68
N HIS A 339 31.35 -21.38 5.63
CA HIS A 339 30.81 -20.94 4.35
C HIS A 339 29.92 -22.00 3.69
N ALA A 340 30.30 -23.28 3.74
CA ALA A 340 29.46 -24.37 3.24
C ALA A 340 28.14 -24.49 4.02
N THR A 341 28.19 -24.29 5.35
CA THR A 341 27.00 -24.29 6.21
C THR A 341 26.08 -23.10 5.91
N GLU A 342 26.67 -21.92 5.74
CA GLU A 342 25.95 -20.69 5.40
C GLU A 342 25.30 -20.80 4.02
N GLN A 343 26.00 -21.31 3.00
CA GLN A 343 25.43 -21.58 1.67
C GLN A 343 24.23 -22.54 1.75
N LYS A 344 24.33 -23.61 2.54
CA LYS A 344 23.21 -24.56 2.73
C LYS A 344 22.01 -23.89 3.41
N SER A 345 22.26 -23.07 4.44
CA SER A 345 21.21 -22.32 5.15
C SER A 345 20.53 -21.29 4.24
N ARG A 346 21.31 -20.60 3.40
CA ARG A 346 20.82 -19.63 2.44
C ARG A 346 19.98 -20.30 1.36
N GLY A 347 20.43 -21.42 0.80
CA GLY A 347 19.63 -22.20 -0.16
C GLY A 347 18.29 -22.65 0.43
N ALA A 348 18.28 -23.10 1.69
CA ALA A 348 17.03 -23.46 2.39
C ALA A 348 16.12 -22.25 2.63
N ALA A 349 16.68 -21.08 2.95
CA ALA A 349 15.92 -19.85 3.12
C ALA A 349 15.33 -19.33 1.79
N GLU A 350 16.10 -19.36 0.71
CA GLU A 350 15.64 -19.00 -0.64
C GLU A 350 14.49 -19.90 -1.10
N GLN A 351 14.56 -21.21 -0.81
CA GLN A 351 13.48 -22.14 -1.11
C GLN A 351 12.20 -21.83 -0.31
N ARG A 352 12.32 -21.59 1.00
CA ARG A 352 11.17 -21.17 1.82
C ARG A 352 10.57 -19.84 1.36
N LEU A 353 11.40 -18.88 0.95
CA LEU A 353 10.92 -17.60 0.44
C LEU A 353 10.08 -17.80 -0.82
N LYS A 354 10.51 -18.70 -1.71
CA LYS A 354 9.76 -19.06 -2.92
C LYS A 354 8.41 -19.70 -2.58
N GLU A 355 8.39 -20.68 -1.69
CA GLU A 355 7.15 -21.32 -1.21
C GLU A 355 6.17 -20.32 -0.59
N VAL A 356 6.66 -19.41 0.26
CA VAL A 356 5.85 -18.36 0.89
C VAL A 356 5.33 -17.37 -0.15
N SER A 357 6.15 -16.98 -1.13
CA SER A 357 5.74 -16.06 -2.21
C SER A 357 4.65 -16.68 -3.09
N GLU A 358 4.76 -17.97 -3.43
CA GLU A 358 3.75 -18.68 -4.21
C GLU A 358 2.43 -18.80 -3.42
N ALA A 359 2.50 -19.12 -2.13
CA ALA A 359 1.32 -19.17 -1.26
C ALA A 359 0.65 -17.79 -1.09
N LEU A 360 1.43 -16.71 -0.99
CA LEU A 360 0.92 -15.34 -0.89
C LEU A 360 0.19 -14.92 -2.16
N GLU A 361 0.76 -15.21 -3.35
CA GLU A 361 0.10 -14.87 -4.61
C GLU A 361 -1.20 -15.66 -4.78
N GLN A 362 -1.21 -16.95 -4.41
CA GLN A 362 -2.44 -17.74 -4.41
C GLN A 362 -3.51 -17.13 -3.49
N THR A 363 -3.13 -16.76 -2.27
CA THR A 363 -4.04 -16.10 -1.30
C THR A 363 -4.57 -14.77 -1.84
N ARG A 364 -3.73 -14.01 -2.56
CA ARG A 364 -4.10 -12.74 -3.19
C ARG A 364 -5.13 -12.94 -4.31
N LEU A 365 -4.94 -13.96 -5.15
CA LEU A 365 -5.90 -14.34 -6.19
C LEU A 365 -7.24 -14.77 -5.57
N ASP A 366 -7.20 -15.59 -4.53
CA ASP A 366 -8.41 -16.05 -3.82
C ASP A 366 -9.17 -14.87 -3.19
N ALA A 367 -8.45 -13.93 -2.57
CA ALA A 367 -9.02 -12.71 -2.00
C ALA A 367 -9.64 -11.80 -3.07
N SER A 368 -8.99 -11.65 -4.23
CA SER A 368 -9.54 -10.91 -5.37
C SER A 368 -10.84 -11.55 -5.86
N GLY A 369 -10.86 -12.87 -6.04
CA GLY A 369 -12.06 -13.61 -6.46
C GLY A 369 -13.19 -13.59 -5.41
N LEU A 370 -12.87 -13.49 -4.12
CA LEU A 370 -13.85 -13.22 -3.06
C LEU A 370 -14.40 -11.78 -3.17
N GLY A 371 -13.55 -10.79 -3.42
CA GLY A 371 -13.95 -9.40 -3.62
C GLY A 371 -14.90 -9.21 -4.81
N GLU A 372 -14.61 -9.85 -5.95
CA GLU A 372 -15.48 -9.83 -7.12
C GLU A 372 -16.84 -10.48 -6.85
N ARG A 373 -16.87 -11.61 -6.12
CA ARG A 373 -18.13 -12.27 -5.72
C ARG A 373 -18.96 -11.39 -4.77
N MET A 374 -18.32 -10.77 -3.78
CA MET A 374 -19.01 -9.85 -2.87
C MET A 374 -19.55 -8.61 -3.60
N ALA A 375 -18.82 -8.06 -4.57
CA ALA A 375 -19.30 -6.95 -5.39
C ALA A 375 -20.51 -7.34 -6.25
N ALA A 376 -20.51 -8.56 -6.82
CA ALA A 376 -21.64 -9.08 -7.57
C ALA A 376 -22.87 -9.31 -6.68
N GLU A 377 -22.71 -9.87 -5.48
CA GLU A 377 -23.81 -10.01 -4.51
C GLU A 377 -24.35 -8.66 -4.05
N LEU A 378 -23.48 -7.68 -3.77
CA LEU A 378 -23.90 -6.35 -3.38
C LEU A 378 -24.72 -5.70 -4.50
N ALA A 379 -24.25 -5.78 -5.75
CA ALA A 379 -24.94 -5.27 -6.93
C ALA A 379 -26.33 -5.92 -7.10
N ALA A 380 -26.40 -7.25 -7.00
CA ALA A 380 -27.65 -8.00 -7.07
C ALA A 380 -28.63 -7.60 -5.95
N ARG A 381 -28.12 -7.39 -4.73
CA ARG A 381 -28.93 -6.90 -3.61
C ARG A 381 -29.46 -5.50 -3.86
N THR A 382 -28.65 -4.55 -4.32
CA THR A 382 -29.13 -3.21 -4.67
C THR A 382 -30.19 -3.23 -5.77
N ALA A 383 -30.05 -4.10 -6.78
CA ALA A 383 -31.04 -4.25 -7.83
C ALA A 383 -32.37 -4.79 -7.27
N ALA A 384 -32.32 -5.78 -6.38
CA ALA A 384 -33.49 -6.31 -5.70
C ALA A 384 -34.16 -5.25 -4.79
N GLU A 385 -33.38 -4.44 -4.07
CA GLU A 385 -33.91 -3.34 -3.25
C GLU A 385 -34.61 -2.28 -4.12
N GLN A 386 -34.08 -1.96 -5.30
CA GLN A 386 -34.73 -1.06 -6.27
C GLN A 386 -36.03 -1.65 -6.83
N GLU A 387 -36.05 -2.95 -7.13
CA GLU A 387 -37.25 -3.65 -7.61
C GLU A 387 -38.35 -3.67 -6.54
N VAL A 388 -37.99 -3.90 -5.28
CA VAL A 388 -38.93 -3.82 -4.15
C VAL A 388 -39.52 -2.42 -4.01
N GLU A 389 -38.73 -1.36 -4.16
CA GLU A 389 -39.22 0.03 -4.10
C GLU A 389 -40.17 0.37 -5.26
N GLN A 390 -39.86 -0.10 -6.47
CA GLN A 390 -40.74 0.05 -7.64
C GLN A 390 -42.07 -0.68 -7.44
N LEU A 391 -42.03 -1.92 -6.94
CA LEU A 391 -43.23 -2.70 -6.64
C LEU A 391 -44.06 -2.07 -5.51
N ALA A 392 -43.41 -1.50 -4.48
CA ALA A 392 -44.09 -0.77 -3.41
C ALA A 392 -44.84 0.47 -3.93
N THR A 393 -44.21 1.20 -4.86
CA THR A 393 -44.82 2.37 -5.52
C THR A 393 -46.02 1.96 -6.38
N ALA A 394 -45.87 0.94 -7.22
CA ALA A 394 -46.97 0.42 -8.05
C ALA A 394 -48.14 -0.12 -7.22
N LEU A 395 -47.86 -0.75 -6.07
CA LEU A 395 -48.88 -1.22 -5.14
C LEU A 395 -49.62 -0.05 -4.46
N ALA A 396 -48.92 1.04 -4.15
CA ALA A 396 -49.55 2.25 -3.61
C ALA A 396 -50.49 2.92 -4.63
N GLU A 397 -50.08 2.99 -5.90
CA GLU A 397 -50.90 3.50 -7.00
C GLU A 397 -52.16 2.62 -7.20
N SER A 398 -52.00 1.30 -7.26
CA SER A 398 -53.11 0.35 -7.39
C SER A 398 -54.08 0.41 -6.20
N ARG A 399 -53.56 0.59 -4.97
CA ARG A 399 -54.41 0.84 -3.79
C ARG A 399 -55.17 2.16 -3.88
N GLY A 400 -54.52 3.23 -4.37
CA GLY A 400 -55.18 4.52 -4.63
C GLY A 400 -56.32 4.39 -5.64
N GLU A 401 -56.11 3.61 -6.71
CA GLU A 401 -57.13 3.31 -7.71
C GLU A 401 -58.27 2.45 -7.14
N GLY A 402 -57.95 1.44 -6.33
CA GLY A 402 -58.93 0.65 -5.59
C GLY A 402 -59.78 1.50 -4.64
N HIS A 403 -59.19 2.46 -3.94
CA HIS A 403 -59.93 3.41 -3.10
C HIS A 403 -60.87 4.31 -3.93
N ARG A 404 -60.44 4.79 -5.11
CA ARG A 404 -61.30 5.58 -6.02
C ARG A 404 -62.47 4.76 -6.56
N LEU A 405 -62.22 3.53 -6.99
CA LEU A 405 -63.26 2.61 -7.45
C LEU A 405 -64.25 2.28 -6.32
N ASN A 406 -63.77 2.04 -5.10
CA ASN A 406 -64.64 1.78 -3.96
C ASN A 406 -65.52 3.00 -3.60
N ALA A 407 -64.97 4.22 -3.67
CA ALA A 407 -65.76 5.45 -3.50
C ALA A 407 -66.83 5.61 -4.61
N HIS A 408 -66.51 5.20 -5.84
CA HIS A 408 -67.46 5.22 -6.95
C HIS A 408 -68.59 4.19 -6.76
N VAL A 409 -68.26 2.97 -6.30
CA VAL A 409 -69.27 1.95 -5.96
C VAL A 409 -70.20 2.44 -4.85
N GLN A 410 -69.66 3.05 -3.79
CA GLN A 410 -70.48 3.62 -2.71
C GLN A 410 -71.41 4.74 -3.20
N ALA A 411 -70.96 5.57 -4.14
CA ALA A 411 -71.81 6.61 -4.74
C ALA A 411 -72.96 6.02 -5.57
N VAL A 412 -72.68 4.97 -6.36
CA VAL A 412 -73.70 4.25 -7.15
C VAL A 412 -74.66 3.48 -6.26
N GLU A 413 -74.21 2.91 -5.14
CA GLU A 413 -75.07 2.25 -4.16
C GLU A 413 -76.00 3.24 -3.44
N ALA A 414 -75.54 4.46 -3.16
CA ALA A 414 -76.39 5.52 -2.62
C ALA A 414 -77.47 5.95 -3.63
N GLU A 415 -77.10 6.13 -4.91
CA GLU A 415 -78.05 6.43 -5.99
C GLU A 415 -79.06 5.30 -6.21
N ARG A 416 -78.64 4.04 -6.06
CA ARG A 416 -79.52 2.87 -6.09
C ARG A 416 -80.52 2.86 -4.92
N ALA A 417 -80.08 3.23 -3.71
CA ALA A 417 -80.96 3.29 -2.54
C ALA A 417 -82.02 4.40 -2.67
N ASP A 418 -81.64 5.56 -3.23
CA ASP A 418 -82.57 6.65 -3.53
C ASP A 418 -83.61 6.24 -4.58
N LEU A 419 -83.18 5.50 -5.63
CA LEU A 419 -84.08 4.96 -6.66
C LEU A 419 -84.99 3.83 -6.13
N GLU A 420 -84.50 2.96 -5.26
CA GLU A 420 -85.33 1.92 -4.60
C GLU A 420 -86.42 2.56 -3.73
N THR A 421 -86.11 3.66 -3.04
CA THR A 421 -87.09 4.44 -2.26
C THR A 421 -88.13 5.10 -3.18
N ALA A 422 -87.72 5.62 -4.34
CA ALA A 422 -88.62 6.19 -5.33
C ALA A 422 -89.56 5.12 -5.95
N VAL A 423 -89.05 3.93 -6.25
CA VAL A 423 -89.84 2.80 -6.79
C VAL A 423 -90.86 2.30 -5.78
N GLU A 424 -90.51 2.23 -4.49
CA GLU A 424 -91.47 1.81 -3.45
C GLU A 424 -92.60 2.84 -3.29
N SER A 425 -92.29 4.15 -3.36
CA SER A 425 -93.32 5.20 -3.36
C SER A 425 -94.28 5.11 -4.56
N GLN A 426 -93.77 4.74 -5.74
CA GLN A 426 -94.57 4.54 -6.95
C GLN A 426 -95.43 3.27 -6.89
N ARG A 427 -94.94 2.20 -6.26
CA ARG A 427 -95.73 0.97 -6.02
C ARG A 427 -96.88 1.20 -5.05
N GLN A 428 -96.67 2.02 -4.03
CA GLN A 428 -97.71 2.41 -3.09
C GLN A 428 -98.81 3.24 -3.79
N ALA A 429 -98.42 4.18 -4.66
CA ALA A 429 -99.36 4.94 -5.51
C ALA A 429 -100.11 4.06 -6.53
N LEU A 430 -99.47 3.04 -7.10
CA LEU A 430 -100.11 2.09 -8.02
C LEU A 430 -101.15 1.21 -7.31
N THR A 431 -100.88 0.80 -6.06
CA THR A 431 -101.82 -0.02 -5.27
C THR A 431 -103.07 0.79 -4.88
N GLU A 432 -102.91 2.07 -4.56
CA GLU A 432 -104.03 3.00 -4.34
C GLU A 432 -104.83 3.25 -5.63
N ALA A 433 -104.16 3.34 -6.78
CA ALA A 433 -104.82 3.49 -8.08
C ALA A 433 -105.58 2.21 -8.51
N GLU A 434 -105.09 1.02 -8.19
CA GLU A 434 -105.77 -0.26 -8.46
C GLU A 434 -107.02 -0.44 -7.60
N GLN A 435 -106.98 -0.02 -6.33
CA GLN A 435 -108.16 0.01 -5.45
C GLN A 435 -109.22 1.01 -5.93
N ALA A 436 -108.80 2.18 -6.45
CA ALA A 436 -109.69 3.14 -7.09
C ALA A 436 -110.30 2.61 -8.40
N ASN A 437 -109.53 1.84 -9.20
CA ASN A 437 -110.01 1.22 -10.44
C ASN A 437 -111.05 0.13 -10.17
N HIS A 438 -110.86 -0.68 -9.11
CA HIS A 438 -111.85 -1.69 -8.72
C HIS A 438 -113.18 -1.06 -8.23
N HIS A 439 -113.11 0.07 -7.52
CA HIS A 439 -114.30 0.86 -7.16
C HIS A 439 -114.97 1.53 -8.36
N LEU A 440 -114.21 1.98 -9.36
CA LEU A 440 -114.77 2.50 -10.61
C LEU A 440 -115.43 1.40 -11.46
N GLN A 441 -114.89 0.18 -11.49
CA GLN A 441 -115.48 -0.94 -12.22
C GLN A 441 -116.81 -1.42 -11.63
N SER A 442 -116.98 -1.41 -10.30
CA SER A 442 -118.28 -1.72 -9.69
C SER A 442 -119.32 -0.62 -9.95
N ALA A 443 -118.91 0.65 -9.97
CA ALA A 443 -119.76 1.77 -10.36
C ALA A 443 -120.15 1.76 -11.85
N LEU A 444 -119.27 1.26 -12.73
CA LEU A 444 -119.52 1.15 -14.17
C LEU A 444 -120.52 0.02 -14.51
N ALA A 445 -120.49 -1.08 -13.77
CA ALA A 445 -121.49 -2.15 -13.88
C ALA A 445 -122.89 -1.68 -13.43
N GLN A 446 -122.96 -0.84 -12.38
CA GLN A 446 -124.22 -0.27 -11.89
C GLN A 446 -124.80 0.77 -12.87
N ARG A 447 -123.94 1.60 -13.49
CA ARG A 447 -124.29 2.57 -14.55
C ARG A 447 -124.69 1.93 -15.89
N SER A 448 -124.13 0.77 -16.22
CA SER A 448 -124.51 -0.01 -17.42
C SER A 448 -125.94 -0.55 -17.32
N GLN A 449 -126.35 -0.99 -16.14
CA GLN A 449 -127.73 -1.43 -15.88
C GLN A 449 -128.73 -0.26 -15.96
N GLU A 450 -128.36 0.93 -15.45
CA GLU A 450 -129.16 2.16 -15.58
C GLU A 450 -129.28 2.66 -17.04
N ALA A 451 -128.26 2.45 -17.88
CA ALA A 451 -128.28 2.82 -19.29
C ALA A 451 -129.21 1.92 -20.13
N GLU A 452 -129.33 0.64 -19.79
CA GLU A 452 -130.28 -0.27 -20.44
C GLU A 452 -131.74 0.01 -20.02
N ASP A 453 -131.98 0.44 -18.79
CA ASP A 453 -133.30 0.89 -18.33
C ASP A 453 -133.72 2.22 -18.99
N LEU A 454 -132.79 3.14 -19.27
CA LEU A 454 -133.03 4.35 -20.06
C LEU A 454 -133.29 4.07 -21.55
N HIS A 455 -132.65 3.05 -22.13
CA HIS A 455 -132.97 2.60 -23.48
C HIS A 455 -134.40 2.04 -23.57
N ARG A 456 -134.89 1.39 -22.51
CA ARG A 456 -136.27 0.94 -22.37
C ARG A 456 -137.28 2.09 -22.23
N GLN A 457 -136.85 3.26 -21.75
CA GLN A 457 -137.66 4.48 -21.73
C GLN A 457 -137.70 5.18 -23.11
N HIS A 458 -136.64 5.07 -23.91
CA HIS A 458 -136.57 5.59 -25.29
C HIS A 458 -137.50 4.85 -26.27
N LEU A 459 -137.92 3.64 -25.91
CA LEU A 459 -139.05 2.93 -26.52
C LEU A 459 -140.38 3.69 -26.35
N GLY A 460 -140.58 4.45 -25.26
CA GLY A 460 -141.84 5.17 -24.99
C GLY A 460 -141.98 6.53 -25.68
N ASP A 461 -140.88 7.23 -25.99
CA ASP A 461 -140.95 8.52 -26.71
C ASP A 461 -141.01 8.36 -28.23
N ARG A 462 -140.67 7.19 -28.77
CA ARG A 462 -140.91 6.88 -30.19
C ARG A 462 -142.39 6.53 -30.46
N GLU A 463 -143.11 6.02 -29.47
CA GLU A 463 -144.58 5.92 -29.46
C GLU A 463 -145.27 7.30 -29.51
N LYS A 464 -144.61 8.41 -29.11
CA LYS A 464 -145.14 9.77 -29.32
C LYS A 464 -144.98 10.29 -30.75
N ILE A 465 -144.02 9.80 -31.52
CA ILE A 465 -143.86 10.14 -32.94
C ILE A 465 -144.95 9.44 -33.79
N ALA A 466 -145.42 8.26 -33.35
CA ALA A 466 -146.69 7.70 -33.84
C ALA A 466 -147.91 8.59 -33.49
N GLY A 467 -147.79 9.48 -32.49
CA GLY A 467 -148.78 10.53 -32.21
C GLY A 467 -148.84 11.65 -33.27
N LEU A 468 -147.75 11.89 -34.01
CA LEU A 468 -147.74 12.87 -35.11
C LEU A 468 -148.27 12.27 -36.43
N GLU A 469 -148.40 10.95 -36.51
CA GLU A 469 -149.15 10.27 -37.59
C GLU A 469 -150.66 10.58 -37.52
N ALA A 470 -151.19 11.00 -36.37
CA ALA A 470 -152.60 11.38 -36.22
C ALA A 470 -152.93 12.79 -36.75
N ALA A 471 -151.95 13.68 -36.92
CA ALA A 471 -152.18 15.07 -37.33
C ALA A 471 -152.25 15.27 -38.86
N VAL A 472 -151.51 14.50 -39.66
CA VAL A 472 -151.58 14.58 -41.14
C VAL A 472 -152.63 13.64 -41.74
N ALA A 473 -153.12 12.67 -40.95
CA ALA A 473 -154.41 12.05 -41.19
C ALA A 473 -155.58 13.06 -41.20
N ALA A 474 -155.42 14.28 -40.68
CA ALA A 474 -156.39 15.37 -40.85
C ALA A 474 -156.34 16.00 -42.25
N VAL A 475 -155.17 16.06 -42.90
CA VAL A 475 -155.02 16.57 -44.29
C VAL A 475 -155.49 15.55 -45.33
N ARG A 476 -155.58 14.28 -44.92
CA ARG A 476 -156.31 13.23 -45.66
C ARG A 476 -157.77 13.61 -45.94
N LYS A 477 -158.38 14.45 -45.11
CA LYS A 477 -159.79 14.84 -45.22
C LYS A 477 -160.04 15.92 -46.29
N ASP A 478 -159.05 16.74 -46.63
CA ASP A 478 -159.21 17.89 -47.53
C ASP A 478 -158.85 17.57 -49.00
N TYR A 479 -158.02 16.56 -49.27
CA TYR A 479 -157.75 16.16 -50.66
C TYR A 479 -158.82 15.20 -51.23
N GLU A 480 -159.53 14.47 -50.36
CA GLU A 480 -160.74 13.72 -50.72
C GLU A 480 -161.87 14.64 -51.25
N ASP A 481 -161.81 15.96 -50.98
CA ASP A 481 -162.69 16.96 -51.58
C ASP A 481 -162.28 17.36 -53.02
N VAL A 482 -161.01 17.17 -53.40
CA VAL A 482 -160.53 17.39 -54.79
C VAL A 482 -160.85 16.18 -55.67
N THR A 483 -160.96 14.99 -55.08
CA THR A 483 -161.51 13.78 -55.72
C THR A 483 -162.93 14.02 -56.24
N ARG A 484 -163.77 14.76 -55.51
CA ARG A 484 -165.15 15.07 -55.94
C ARG A 484 -165.27 16.08 -57.08
N ARG A 485 -164.19 16.72 -57.52
CA ARG A 485 -164.20 17.70 -58.63
C ARG A 485 -163.85 17.10 -59.97
N ALA A 486 -162.86 16.22 -60.06
CA ALA A 486 -162.50 15.59 -61.33
C ALA A 486 -163.49 14.49 -61.75
N ASP A 487 -164.18 13.86 -60.79
CA ASP A 487 -165.28 12.91 -61.08
C ASP A 487 -166.48 13.58 -61.77
N ARG A 488 -166.61 14.92 -61.70
CA ARG A 488 -167.61 15.65 -62.52
C ARG A 488 -167.19 15.77 -63.98
N ASP A 489 -165.89 15.76 -64.27
CA ASP A 489 -165.37 15.80 -65.63
C ASP A 489 -165.38 14.41 -66.28
N ALA A 490 -165.48 13.36 -65.45
CA ALA A 490 -165.82 12.01 -65.88
C ALA A 490 -167.27 11.88 -66.43
N GLU A 491 -168.21 12.76 -66.05
CA GLU A 491 -169.62 12.65 -66.49
C GLU A 491 -169.91 13.35 -67.85
N HIS A 492 -169.15 14.39 -68.21
CA HIS A 492 -169.43 15.16 -69.44
C HIS A 492 -168.86 14.53 -70.72
N LEU A 493 -167.72 13.84 -70.65
CA LEU A 493 -167.16 13.08 -71.79
C LEU A 493 -167.93 11.77 -72.05
N GLN A 494 -168.62 11.24 -71.04
CA GLN A 494 -169.58 10.15 -71.20
C GLN A 494 -170.85 10.58 -71.95
N ASP A 495 -171.30 11.84 -71.87
CA ASP A 495 -172.41 12.34 -72.69
C ASP A 495 -172.03 12.45 -74.19
N MET A 496 -170.75 12.73 -74.48
CA MET A 496 -170.21 12.75 -75.83
C MET A 496 -170.08 11.36 -76.46
N THR A 497 -169.90 10.34 -75.62
CA THR A 497 -169.98 8.92 -76.02
C THR A 497 -171.41 8.57 -76.49
N ARG A 498 -172.44 9.26 -76.00
CA ARG A 498 -173.84 8.87 -76.19
C ARG A 498 -174.49 9.33 -77.50
N ARG A 499 -173.98 10.39 -78.14
CA ARG A 499 -174.56 10.93 -79.39
C ARG A 499 -173.92 10.38 -80.68
N TYR A 500 -172.63 10.03 -80.66
CA TYR A 500 -171.96 9.47 -81.85
C TYR A 500 -172.28 7.98 -82.08
N ALA A 501 -172.66 7.26 -81.04
CA ALA A 501 -173.20 5.90 -81.12
C ALA A 501 -174.56 5.83 -81.86
N LEU A 502 -175.34 6.92 -81.92
CA LEU A 502 -176.69 6.94 -82.49
C LEU A 502 -176.75 7.19 -84.03
N ILE A 503 -175.63 7.47 -84.71
CA ILE A 503 -175.61 7.77 -86.16
C ILE A 503 -174.91 6.68 -87.00
N MET A 504 -173.97 5.91 -86.44
CA MET A 504 -173.24 4.88 -87.21
C MET A 504 -173.90 3.50 -87.17
N GLN A 505 -174.68 3.21 -86.12
CA GLN A 505 -175.46 1.98 -86.00
C GLN A 505 -176.56 1.88 -87.08
N ASP A 506 -176.99 3.02 -87.64
CA ASP A 506 -178.02 3.09 -88.69
C ASP A 506 -177.46 2.90 -90.12
N ARG A 507 -176.13 2.83 -90.30
CA ARG A 507 -175.52 2.78 -91.66
C ARG A 507 -174.85 1.47 -92.10
N LEU A 508 -174.57 0.50 -91.24
CA LEU A 508 -173.90 -0.74 -91.72
C LEU A 508 -174.66 -2.04 -91.46
N ASN A 509 -175.72 -2.01 -90.67
CA ASN A 509 -176.76 -3.04 -90.73
C ASN A 509 -177.49 -3.08 -92.10
N GLU A 510 -177.34 -2.05 -92.94
CA GLU A 510 -178.02 -1.94 -94.25
C GLU A 510 -177.30 -2.64 -95.42
N ARG A 511 -176.07 -3.12 -95.22
CA ARG A 511 -175.36 -3.95 -96.20
C ARG A 511 -174.80 -5.16 -95.47
N LEU A 512 -175.62 -6.06 -94.92
CA LEU A 512 -176.77 -6.74 -95.52
C LEU A 512 -176.36 -7.52 -96.77
N ASN A 513 -175.91 -8.75 -96.50
CA ASN A 513 -176.52 -10.00 -96.98
C ASN A 513 -176.65 -10.22 -98.49
N ARG A 514 -176.03 -9.38 -99.32
CA ARG A 514 -176.13 -9.51 -100.77
C ARG A 514 -174.75 -9.54 -101.37
N SER A 515 -174.37 -10.78 -101.70
CA SER A 515 -173.37 -11.13 -102.68
C SER A 515 -171.90 -10.89 -102.27
N ASP A 516 -171.14 -11.98 -102.34
CA ASP A 516 -169.81 -12.13 -102.98
C ASP A 516 -169.20 -10.86 -103.64
N PRO A 517 -167.87 -10.76 -103.91
CA PRO A 517 -166.61 -11.00 -103.17
C PRO A 517 -165.69 -9.73 -103.11
N GLY A 518 -164.60 -9.74 -102.30
CA GLY A 518 -163.28 -9.11 -102.58
C GLY A 518 -163.07 -7.55 -102.70
N GLU A 519 -161.93 -7.06 -102.21
CA GLU A 519 -161.16 -5.85 -102.66
C GLU A 519 -161.45 -4.36 -102.24
N LYS A 520 -162.55 -3.89 -101.58
CA LYS A 520 -162.80 -2.41 -101.39
C LYS A 520 -162.72 -1.70 -100.00
N LEU A 521 -162.51 -2.33 -98.83
CA LEU A 521 -162.53 -1.62 -97.52
C LEU A 521 -161.20 -0.92 -97.08
N ALA A 522 -160.11 -1.09 -97.84
CA ALA A 522 -158.77 -0.54 -97.51
C ALA A 522 -158.64 1.01 -97.61
N GLU A 523 -159.60 1.73 -98.20
CA GLU A 523 -159.49 3.17 -98.46
C GLU A 523 -159.89 4.07 -97.25
N MET A 524 -160.55 3.51 -96.22
CA MET A 524 -161.15 4.28 -95.10
C MET A 524 -160.26 4.39 -93.85
N GLU A 525 -159.29 3.48 -93.69
CA GLU A 525 -158.17 3.59 -92.74
C GLU A 525 -157.42 4.93 -92.85
N LYS A 526 -157.32 5.50 -94.06
CA LYS A 526 -156.36 6.59 -94.34
C LYS A 526 -156.80 7.98 -93.85
N LYS A 527 -158.08 8.22 -93.54
CA LYS A 527 -158.64 9.53 -93.12
C LYS A 527 -158.72 9.78 -91.60
N PHE A 528 -158.78 8.76 -90.72
CA PHE A 528 -158.90 8.93 -89.24
C PHE A 528 -157.56 9.32 -88.58
N ASN A 529 -156.44 8.93 -89.20
CA ASN A 529 -155.09 9.39 -88.85
C ASN A 529 -154.89 10.92 -88.96
N LEU A 530 -155.77 11.66 -89.66
CA LEU A 530 -155.70 13.13 -89.78
C LEU A 530 -156.35 13.89 -88.58
N ARG A 531 -157.05 13.22 -87.63
CA ARG A 531 -157.64 13.81 -86.37
C ARG A 531 -156.74 13.70 -85.13
N LEU A 532 -155.66 12.95 -85.26
CA LEU A 532 -154.47 12.91 -84.39
C LEU A 532 -153.83 14.31 -84.20
N GLU A 533 -154.03 15.24 -85.13
CA GLU A 533 -153.23 16.47 -85.21
C GLU A 533 -153.78 17.65 -84.39
N GLN A 534 -155.07 17.58 -84.06
CA GLN A 534 -155.67 18.53 -83.16
C GLN A 534 -155.44 18.13 -81.71
N LEU A 535 -155.19 19.15 -80.89
CA LEU A 535 -155.69 19.16 -79.52
C LEU A 535 -154.99 18.18 -78.55
N SER A 536 -153.66 18.01 -78.49
CA SER A 536 -152.52 18.90 -78.83
C SER A 536 -152.56 20.32 -78.22
N GLU A 537 -153.55 21.16 -78.54
CA GLU A 537 -153.82 22.46 -77.88
C GLU A 537 -154.13 22.37 -76.35
N GLU A 538 -154.76 21.32 -75.80
CA GLU A 538 -155.12 21.25 -74.36
C GLU A 538 -153.96 20.81 -73.43
N ASN A 539 -152.82 20.46 -74.02
CA ASN A 539 -151.52 20.36 -73.38
C ASN A 539 -151.05 21.70 -72.78
N ASP A 540 -151.56 22.85 -73.26
CA ASP A 540 -151.11 24.16 -72.73
C ASP A 540 -151.72 24.52 -71.36
N SER A 541 -152.77 23.82 -70.89
CA SER A 541 -153.39 24.05 -69.57
C SER A 541 -152.67 23.33 -68.42
N LEU A 542 -151.98 22.23 -68.72
CA LEU A 542 -151.02 21.59 -67.82
C LEU A 542 -149.92 22.56 -67.31
N ARG A 543 -149.75 23.77 -67.87
CA ARG A 543 -148.67 24.70 -67.52
C ARG A 543 -149.00 25.77 -66.47
N GLY A 544 -150.28 26.15 -66.28
CA GLY A 544 -150.62 27.28 -65.42
C GLY A 544 -150.53 27.02 -63.90
N ARG A 545 -150.86 25.81 -63.43
CA ARG A 545 -151.01 25.53 -61.98
C ARG A 545 -149.86 24.76 -61.35
N LEU A 546 -148.87 24.44 -62.17
CA LEU A 546 -147.53 24.07 -61.74
C LEU A 546 -146.81 25.25 -61.07
N ASP A 547 -147.15 26.52 -61.36
CA ASP A 547 -146.48 27.69 -60.76
C ASP A 547 -146.92 28.02 -59.32
N GLU A 548 -148.10 27.57 -58.87
CA GLU A 548 -148.53 27.76 -57.46
C GLU A 548 -147.85 26.76 -56.51
N THR A 549 -147.48 25.59 -57.02
CA THR A 549 -146.60 24.60 -56.37
C THR A 549 -145.24 25.16 -55.91
N ARG A 550 -144.84 26.39 -56.28
CA ARG A 550 -143.53 26.96 -55.91
C ARG A 550 -143.57 27.93 -54.72
N ARG A 551 -144.63 28.73 -54.57
CA ARG A 551 -144.60 29.88 -53.63
C ARG A 551 -144.53 29.48 -52.15
N LEU A 552 -145.08 28.33 -51.77
CA LEU A 552 -145.21 27.93 -50.35
C LEU A 552 -144.06 27.04 -49.85
N ALA A 553 -143.39 26.30 -50.73
CA ALA A 553 -142.19 25.54 -50.37
C ALA A 553 -140.99 26.46 -49.98
N GLU A 554 -141.03 27.76 -50.34
CA GLU A 554 -140.03 28.77 -49.98
C GLU A 554 -140.18 29.29 -48.54
N GLU A 555 -141.39 29.26 -47.97
CA GLU A 555 -141.66 29.71 -46.60
C GLU A 555 -141.19 28.67 -45.57
N ASP A 556 -141.37 27.38 -45.88
CA ASP A 556 -140.94 26.23 -45.07
C ASP A 556 -139.41 26.11 -44.92
N LYS A 557 -138.64 26.69 -45.86
CA LYS A 557 -137.17 26.64 -45.89
C LYS A 557 -136.48 27.70 -45.03
N ARG A 558 -137.14 28.83 -44.74
CA ARG A 558 -136.54 29.95 -43.98
C ARG A 558 -136.53 29.73 -42.47
N ALA A 559 -137.55 29.07 -41.92
CA ALA A 559 -137.66 28.84 -40.49
C ALA A 559 -136.66 27.78 -39.98
N THR A 560 -136.44 26.70 -40.73
CA THR A 560 -135.51 25.61 -40.36
C THR A 560 -134.03 26.01 -40.41
N SER A 561 -133.64 27.00 -41.24
CA SER A 561 -132.26 27.50 -41.29
C SER A 561 -131.83 28.29 -40.05
N ALA A 562 -132.76 29.02 -39.41
CA ALA A 562 -132.45 29.85 -38.23
C ALA A 562 -132.11 29.01 -36.97
N GLU A 563 -132.70 27.82 -36.83
CA GLU A 563 -132.45 26.89 -35.72
C GLU A 563 -131.05 26.25 -35.80
N HIS A 564 -130.57 25.95 -37.02
CA HIS A 564 -129.27 25.30 -37.26
C HIS A 564 -128.06 26.23 -37.07
N GLU A 565 -128.17 27.53 -37.39
CA GLU A 565 -127.08 28.49 -37.17
C GLU A 565 -126.77 28.70 -35.68
N ARG A 566 -127.80 28.65 -34.82
CA ARG A 566 -127.64 28.84 -33.38
C ARG A 566 -126.83 27.72 -32.70
N ILE A 567 -127.05 26.46 -33.10
CA ILE A 567 -126.33 25.30 -32.55
C ILE A 567 -124.89 25.26 -33.07
N ARG A 568 -124.66 25.62 -34.34
CA ARG A 568 -123.32 25.66 -34.94
C ARG A 568 -122.41 26.69 -34.25
N GLY A 569 -122.95 27.85 -33.89
CA GLY A 569 -122.20 28.91 -33.21
C GLY A 569 -121.63 28.52 -31.83
N GLN A 570 -122.24 27.57 -31.12
CA GLN A 570 -121.75 27.11 -29.82
C GLN A 570 -120.55 26.17 -29.93
N TYR A 571 -120.51 25.31 -30.96
CA TYR A 571 -119.38 24.41 -31.20
C TYR A 571 -118.17 25.11 -31.82
N ASP A 572 -118.38 26.11 -32.69
CA ASP A 572 -117.30 26.90 -33.31
C ASP A 572 -116.53 27.79 -32.30
N ALA A 573 -117.10 28.04 -31.12
CA ALA A 573 -116.41 28.75 -30.04
C ALA A 573 -115.40 27.82 -29.33
N GLN A 574 -115.79 26.58 -29.02
CA GLN A 574 -114.91 25.60 -28.37
C GLN A 574 -113.74 25.17 -29.26
N LEU A 575 -113.95 25.10 -30.59
CA LEU A 575 -112.88 24.73 -31.53
C LEU A 575 -111.79 25.82 -31.61
N ARG A 576 -112.17 27.10 -31.52
CA ARG A 576 -111.24 28.24 -31.60
C ARG A 576 -110.28 28.33 -30.42
N ASP A 577 -110.74 27.98 -29.22
CA ASP A 577 -109.89 27.97 -28.03
C ASP A 577 -108.80 26.89 -28.11
N LEU A 578 -109.15 25.70 -28.62
CA LEU A 578 -108.20 24.60 -28.83
C LEU A 578 -107.20 24.88 -29.99
N GLU A 579 -107.62 25.60 -31.02
CA GLU A 579 -106.73 25.99 -32.12
C GLU A 579 -105.70 27.06 -31.69
N ALA A 580 -106.08 27.98 -30.79
CA ALA A 580 -105.16 28.98 -30.24
C ALA A 580 -104.03 28.34 -29.41
N GLU A 581 -104.35 27.34 -28.59
CA GLU A 581 -103.37 26.60 -27.78
C GLU A 581 -102.36 25.82 -28.65
N ARG A 582 -102.82 25.29 -29.80
CA ARG A 582 -101.97 24.58 -30.76
C ARG A 582 -100.98 25.52 -31.47
N GLU A 583 -101.39 26.74 -31.82
CA GLU A 583 -100.51 27.70 -32.49
C GLU A 583 -99.45 28.29 -31.53
N GLU A 584 -99.75 28.43 -30.23
CA GLU A 584 -98.76 28.82 -29.22
C GLU A 584 -97.62 27.79 -29.09
N LEU A 585 -97.97 26.50 -29.08
CA LEU A 585 -96.99 25.41 -29.06
C LEU A 585 -96.14 25.36 -30.34
N ARG A 586 -96.72 25.63 -31.51
CA ARG A 586 -95.97 25.70 -32.78
C ARG A 586 -94.99 26.87 -32.82
N ALA A 587 -95.38 28.04 -32.31
CA ALA A 587 -94.50 29.20 -32.26
C ALA A 587 -93.23 28.94 -31.41
N ARG A 588 -93.35 28.21 -30.30
CA ARG A 588 -92.20 27.81 -29.47
C ARG A 588 -91.22 26.90 -30.21
N VAL A 589 -91.73 25.92 -30.96
CA VAL A 589 -90.89 25.01 -31.74
C VAL A 589 -90.16 25.73 -32.88
N GLU A 590 -90.82 26.68 -33.56
CA GLU A 590 -90.18 27.45 -34.62
C GLU A 590 -89.11 28.41 -34.06
N GLN A 591 -89.31 28.97 -32.87
CA GLN A 591 -88.31 29.79 -32.18
C GLN A 591 -87.03 28.99 -31.89
N GLU A 592 -87.14 27.76 -31.36
CA GLU A 592 -85.99 26.86 -31.14
C GLU A 592 -85.29 26.49 -32.45
N ARG A 593 -86.06 26.24 -33.52
CA ARG A 593 -85.50 25.96 -34.84
C ARG A 593 -84.71 27.14 -35.41
N THR A 594 -85.18 28.37 -35.18
CA THR A 594 -84.52 29.59 -35.64
C THR A 594 -83.19 29.80 -34.91
N ASP A 595 -83.14 29.52 -33.60
CA ASP A 595 -81.93 29.61 -32.77
C ASP A 595 -80.86 28.61 -33.21
N LEU A 596 -81.28 27.37 -33.52
CA LEU A 596 -80.40 26.36 -34.13
C LEU A 596 -79.91 26.78 -35.53
N GLY A 597 -80.76 27.41 -36.34
CA GLY A 597 -80.38 27.98 -37.63
C GLY A 597 -79.31 29.08 -37.50
N GLY A 598 -79.40 29.92 -36.48
CA GLY A 598 -78.39 30.94 -36.16
C GLY A 598 -77.02 30.34 -35.87
N ARG A 599 -76.97 29.29 -35.04
CA ARG A 599 -75.72 28.55 -34.73
C ARG A 599 -75.11 27.88 -35.95
N ILE A 600 -75.94 27.36 -36.86
CA ILE A 600 -75.46 26.80 -38.13
C ILE A 600 -74.85 27.90 -39.02
N SER A 601 -75.49 29.07 -39.10
CA SER A 601 -74.97 30.19 -39.89
C SER A 601 -73.65 30.76 -39.34
N GLU A 602 -73.47 30.81 -38.01
CA GLU A 602 -72.18 31.16 -37.39
C GLU A 602 -71.07 30.15 -37.77
N LEU A 603 -71.38 28.86 -37.75
CA LEU A 603 -70.44 27.81 -38.17
C LEU A 603 -70.12 27.89 -39.68
N GLU A 604 -71.09 28.22 -40.52
CA GLU A 604 -70.88 28.43 -41.96
C GLU A 604 -70.04 29.68 -42.25
N GLN A 605 -70.23 30.77 -41.51
CA GLN A 605 -69.36 31.96 -41.58
C GLN A 605 -67.93 31.65 -41.16
N TYR A 606 -67.74 30.81 -40.13
CA TYR A 606 -66.41 30.35 -39.70
C TYR A 606 -65.73 29.49 -40.79
N VAL A 607 -66.48 28.62 -41.46
CA VAL A 607 -65.99 27.81 -42.59
C VAL A 607 -65.69 28.69 -43.83
N GLN A 608 -66.52 29.68 -44.14
CA GLN A 608 -66.27 30.66 -45.22
C GLN A 608 -65.01 31.51 -44.94
N ALA A 609 -64.80 31.95 -43.70
CA ALA A 609 -63.59 32.66 -43.29
C ALA A 609 -62.31 31.81 -43.46
N LEU A 610 -62.40 30.50 -43.22
CA LEU A 610 -61.32 29.55 -43.50
C LEU A 610 -61.06 29.35 -45.00
N LEU A 611 -62.11 29.39 -45.85
CA LEU A 611 -62.00 29.24 -47.30
C LEU A 611 -61.51 30.50 -48.03
N GLN A 612 -61.81 31.70 -47.51
CA GLN A 612 -61.38 32.99 -48.09
C GLN A 612 -60.03 33.52 -47.57
N SER A 613 -59.42 32.85 -46.59
CA SER A 613 -58.10 33.21 -46.05
C SER A 613 -57.00 33.09 -47.12
N THR A 614 -56.28 34.19 -47.38
CA THR A 614 -55.14 34.23 -48.32
C THR A 614 -53.81 33.80 -47.69
N SER A 615 -53.83 33.33 -46.44
CA SER A 615 -52.63 32.82 -45.75
C SER A 615 -52.25 31.43 -46.27
N TRP A 616 -51.09 31.33 -46.93
CA TRP A 616 -50.55 30.07 -47.48
C TRP A 616 -50.27 29.00 -46.42
N ARG A 617 -50.04 29.40 -45.15
CA ARG A 617 -49.81 28.50 -44.02
C ARG A 617 -51.08 27.78 -43.54
N VAL A 618 -52.27 28.35 -43.78
CA VAL A 618 -53.56 27.78 -43.35
C VAL A 618 -54.26 27.05 -44.51
N THR A 619 -54.15 27.56 -45.74
CA THR A 619 -54.82 26.97 -46.91
C THR A 619 -54.01 25.88 -47.63
N GLY A 620 -52.70 25.77 -47.40
CA GLY A 620 -51.84 24.73 -47.98
C GLY A 620 -52.21 23.29 -47.57
N PRO A 621 -52.36 22.99 -46.27
CA PRO A 621 -52.78 21.66 -45.79
C PRO A 621 -54.22 21.33 -46.18
N LEU A 622 -55.16 22.28 -46.06
CA LEU A 622 -56.58 22.07 -46.39
C LEU A 622 -56.80 21.80 -47.89
N ARG A 623 -56.05 22.44 -48.80
CA ARG A 623 -56.08 22.09 -50.24
C ARG A 623 -55.50 20.70 -50.52
N ARG A 624 -54.58 20.21 -49.68
CA ARG A 624 -54.00 18.86 -49.77
C ARG A 624 -54.99 17.80 -49.29
N VAL A 625 -55.69 18.06 -48.18
CA VAL A 625 -56.75 17.18 -47.63
C VAL A 625 -57.99 17.16 -48.55
N SER A 626 -58.42 18.30 -49.10
CA SER A 626 -59.53 18.39 -50.06
C SER A 626 -59.27 17.62 -51.37
N ARG A 627 -58.01 17.58 -51.85
CA ARG A 627 -57.63 16.75 -53.02
C ARG A 627 -57.51 15.27 -52.68
N LEU A 628 -57.21 14.92 -51.42
CA LEU A 628 -57.10 13.53 -50.96
C LEU A 628 -58.46 12.90 -50.63
N LEU A 629 -59.50 13.68 -50.33
CA LEU A 629 -60.86 13.20 -50.04
C LEU A 629 -61.82 13.19 -51.25
N ARG A 630 -61.38 13.64 -52.44
CA ARG A 630 -62.13 13.55 -53.71
C ARG A 630 -61.65 12.43 -54.64
N LYS A 631 -60.95 11.45 -54.08
CA LYS A 631 -60.76 10.09 -54.59
C LYS A 631 -61.06 9.14 -53.43
#